data_AF-A0A9E4H4X0-F1
#
_entry.id   AF-A0A9E4H4X0-F1
#
_cell.length_a   1.000
_cell.length_b   1.000
_cell.length_c   1.000
_cell.angle_alpha   90.00
_cell.angle_beta   90.00
_cell.angle_gamma   90.00
#
_symmetry.space_group_name_H-M   'P 1'
#
loop_
_entity.id
_entity.type
_entity.pdbx_description
1 polymer ?
#
loop_
_entity_poly.entity_id
_entity_poly.type
_entity_poly.pdbx_seq_one_letter_code
_entity_poly.pdbx_strand_id
1 'polypeptide(L)'
;MTAATPPEPTPSEQRMDRMEANIDRLQQDMETVKQDVETVKQDLDTVKQDVETVKQDLDTVKQDVAYLKGDVGTLKGWGTEMVSRSHPEYYTGAIGLLRPRSVSNEEILNLAADALDDGRITEAELDQIGRADTYLKAQRKSDRLEVWLVSQVSFSIYPNDVTRAIEEARILGKITGETVIPAVAGERITADASGLAESNDVPFVRIRNGNRLME
;
A
#
# COMPACT_ATOMS: atom_id res chain seq x y z
N MET A 1 -46.28 -31.07 92.24
CA MET A 1 -46.37 -31.77 90.94
C MET A 1 -45.01 -31.66 90.28
N THR A 2 -44.20 -32.70 90.36
CA THR A 2 -42.90 -32.78 89.67
C THR A 2 -43.18 -33.02 88.19
N ALA A 3 -42.87 -32.04 87.34
CA ALA A 3 -42.97 -32.21 85.90
C ALA A 3 -42.00 -33.34 85.49
N ALA A 4 -42.53 -34.38 84.86
CA ALA A 4 -41.72 -35.45 84.29
C ALA A 4 -40.80 -34.86 83.23
N THR A 5 -39.50 -35.11 83.35
CA THR A 5 -38.53 -34.80 82.30
C THR A 5 -38.95 -35.58 81.04
N PRO A 6 -39.08 -34.92 79.88
CA PRO A 6 -39.43 -35.61 78.65
C PRO A 6 -38.41 -36.72 78.34
N PRO A 7 -38.84 -37.84 77.72
CA PRO A 7 -37.93 -38.91 77.36
C PRO A 7 -36.85 -38.41 76.41
N GLU A 8 -35.60 -38.87 76.58
CA GLU A 8 -34.52 -38.52 75.66
C GLU A 8 -34.83 -39.03 74.24
N PRO A 9 -34.52 -38.24 73.20
CA PRO A 9 -34.74 -38.65 71.82
C PRO A 9 -33.94 -39.92 71.50
N THR A 10 -34.61 -40.88 70.88
CA THR A 10 -34.03 -42.13 70.41
C THR A 10 -32.95 -41.87 69.35
N PRO A 11 -31.99 -42.80 69.15
CA PRO A 11 -31.00 -42.69 68.09
C PRO A 11 -31.62 -42.51 66.68
N SER A 12 -32.82 -43.04 66.46
CA SER A 12 -33.58 -42.86 65.21
C SER A 12 -34.08 -41.42 65.04
N GLU A 13 -34.59 -40.79 66.09
CA GLU A 13 -35.06 -39.39 66.06
C GLU A 13 -33.87 -38.45 65.81
N GLN A 14 -32.75 -38.63 66.51
CA GLN A 14 -31.52 -37.86 66.26
C GLN A 14 -30.98 -38.01 64.84
N ARG A 15 -31.15 -39.18 64.21
CA ARG A 15 -30.76 -39.40 62.80
C ARG A 15 -31.72 -38.73 61.83
N MET A 16 -33.01 -38.66 62.13
CA MET A 16 -34.00 -37.90 61.33
C MET A 16 -33.71 -36.41 61.41
N ASP A 17 -33.49 -35.85 62.60
CA ASP A 17 -33.18 -34.42 62.78
C ASP A 17 -31.93 -34.01 61.98
N ARG A 18 -30.89 -34.86 61.99
CA ARG A 18 -29.68 -34.65 61.17
C ARG A 18 -29.95 -34.73 59.68
N MET A 19 -30.85 -35.62 59.26
CA MET A 19 -31.24 -35.76 57.86
C MET A 19 -32.00 -34.53 57.39
N GLU A 20 -32.96 -34.04 58.18
CA GLU A 20 -33.73 -32.82 57.91
C GLU A 20 -32.79 -31.61 57.82
N ALA A 21 -31.89 -31.43 58.78
CA ALA A 21 -30.90 -30.35 58.74
C ALA A 21 -30.00 -30.41 57.48
N ASN A 22 -29.60 -31.62 57.06
CA ASN A 22 -28.84 -31.79 55.82
C ASN A 22 -29.67 -31.49 54.57
N ILE A 23 -30.95 -31.86 54.55
CA ILE A 23 -31.87 -31.54 53.44
C ILE A 23 -32.07 -30.04 53.33
N ASP A 24 -32.29 -29.34 54.45
CA ASP A 24 -32.44 -27.88 54.49
C ASP A 24 -31.17 -27.19 53.97
N ARG A 25 -29.99 -27.67 54.39
CA ARG A 25 -28.72 -27.16 53.88
C ARG A 25 -28.57 -27.39 52.38
N LEU A 26 -28.90 -28.59 51.89
CA LEU A 26 -28.86 -28.88 50.45
C LEU A 26 -29.84 -28.01 49.65
N GLN A 27 -31.01 -27.67 50.20
CA GLN A 27 -31.95 -26.75 49.58
C GLN A 27 -31.38 -25.32 49.49
N GLN A 28 -30.71 -24.85 50.54
CA GLN A 28 -30.03 -23.55 50.54
C GLN A 28 -28.89 -23.52 49.52
N ASP A 29 -28.00 -24.53 49.54
CA ASP A 29 -26.91 -24.65 48.58
C ASP A 29 -27.44 -24.68 47.14
N MET A 30 -28.55 -25.39 46.89
CA MET A 30 -29.19 -25.45 45.57
C MET A 30 -29.75 -24.09 45.13
N GLU A 31 -30.28 -23.29 46.06
CA GLU A 31 -30.77 -21.95 45.74
C GLU A 31 -29.60 -20.99 45.42
N THR A 32 -28.49 -21.08 46.16
CA THR A 32 -27.25 -20.35 45.83
C THR A 32 -26.73 -20.73 44.45
N VAL A 33 -26.65 -22.02 44.13
CA VAL A 33 -26.20 -22.48 42.80
C VAL A 33 -27.09 -21.94 41.68
N LYS A 34 -28.42 -21.85 41.88
CA LYS A 34 -29.30 -21.24 40.88
C LYS A 34 -28.98 -19.76 40.66
N GLN A 35 -28.70 -19.01 41.73
CA GLN A 35 -28.35 -17.60 41.65
C GLN A 35 -27.01 -17.42 40.92
N ASP A 36 -26.00 -18.20 41.27
CA ASP A 36 -24.69 -18.17 40.61
C ASP A 36 -24.81 -18.51 39.12
N VAL A 37 -25.62 -19.51 38.77
CA VAL A 37 -25.89 -19.87 37.37
C VAL A 37 -26.56 -18.72 36.61
N GLU A 38 -27.46 -17.97 37.25
CA GLU A 38 -28.11 -16.83 36.62
C GLU A 38 -27.14 -15.66 36.42
N THR A 39 -26.26 -15.39 37.38
CA THR A 39 -25.17 -14.42 37.22
C THR A 39 -24.23 -14.81 36.09
N VAL A 40 -23.81 -16.07 36.01
CA VAL A 40 -22.93 -16.55 34.92
C VAL A 40 -23.58 -16.39 33.54
N LYS A 41 -24.91 -16.55 33.42
CA LYS A 41 -25.61 -16.30 32.15
C LYS A 41 -25.56 -14.81 31.78
N GLN A 42 -25.80 -13.92 32.74
CA GLN A 42 -25.74 -12.48 32.51
C GLN A 42 -24.34 -12.06 32.06
N ASP A 43 -23.30 -12.52 32.78
CA ASP A 43 -21.90 -12.26 32.42
C ASP A 43 -21.58 -12.80 31.02
N LEU A 44 -22.06 -14.00 30.68
CA LEU A 44 -21.86 -14.57 29.35
C LEU A 44 -22.53 -13.75 28.24
N ASP A 45 -23.71 -13.18 28.51
CA ASP A 45 -24.41 -12.31 27.56
C ASP A 45 -23.69 -10.97 27.38
N THR A 46 -23.13 -10.39 28.46
CA THR A 46 -22.25 -9.22 28.36
C THR A 46 -21.00 -9.53 27.54
N VAL A 47 -20.33 -10.66 27.81
CA VAL A 47 -19.15 -11.09 27.03
C VAL A 47 -19.48 -11.27 25.55
N LYS A 48 -20.67 -11.78 25.20
CA LYS A 48 -21.09 -11.87 23.79
C LYS A 48 -21.19 -10.48 23.14
N GLN A 49 -21.80 -9.52 23.83
CA GLN A 49 -21.92 -8.14 23.34
C GLN A 49 -20.56 -7.46 23.18
N ASP A 50 -19.67 -7.65 24.15
CA ASP A 50 -18.30 -7.13 24.07
C ASP A 50 -17.54 -7.74 22.89
N VAL A 51 -17.67 -9.05 22.66
CA VAL A 51 -17.06 -9.74 21.52
C VAL A 51 -17.62 -9.24 20.19
N GLU A 52 -18.92 -8.95 20.11
CA GLU A 52 -19.52 -8.34 18.91
C GLU A 52 -18.99 -6.93 18.65
N THR A 53 -18.85 -6.12 19.70
CA THR A 53 -18.25 -4.77 19.62
C THR A 53 -16.80 -4.85 19.14
N VAL A 54 -15.98 -5.72 19.73
CA VAL A 54 -14.58 -5.92 19.31
C VAL A 54 -14.47 -6.37 17.85
N LYS A 55 -15.41 -7.19 17.36
CA LYS A 55 -15.44 -7.56 15.93
C LYS A 55 -15.69 -6.36 15.03
N GLN A 56 -16.65 -5.50 15.39
CA GLN A 56 -16.95 -4.28 14.63
C GLN A 56 -15.75 -3.33 14.61
N ASP A 57 -15.14 -3.08 15.77
CA ASP A 57 -13.94 -2.25 15.89
C ASP A 57 -12.79 -2.80 15.05
N LEU A 58 -12.59 -4.12 15.05
CA LEU A 58 -11.55 -4.77 14.25
C LEU A 58 -11.80 -4.59 12.75
N ASP A 59 -13.04 -4.63 12.29
CA ASP A 59 -13.38 -4.40 10.89
C ASP A 59 -13.17 -2.94 10.47
N THR A 60 -13.47 -1.98 11.35
CA THR A 60 -13.11 -0.56 11.15
C THR A 60 -11.59 -0.39 11.05
N VAL A 61 -10.81 -0.97 11.97
CA VAL A 61 -9.35 -0.90 11.93
C VAL A 61 -8.78 -1.51 10.64
N LYS A 62 -9.35 -2.61 10.13
CA LYS A 62 -8.93 -3.18 8.84
C LYS A 62 -9.16 -2.20 7.68
N GLN A 63 -10.30 -1.50 7.68
CA GLN A 63 -10.62 -0.50 6.64
C GLN A 63 -9.66 0.68 6.72
N ASP A 64 -9.41 1.23 7.91
CA ASP A 64 -8.48 2.34 8.12
C ASP A 64 -7.06 1.97 7.68
N VAL A 65 -6.59 0.76 8.01
CA VAL A 65 -5.28 0.26 7.57
C VAL A 65 -5.22 0.11 6.05
N ALA A 66 -6.31 -0.33 5.39
CA ALA A 66 -6.36 -0.41 3.94
C ALA A 66 -6.27 0.97 3.28
N TYR A 67 -6.99 1.96 3.83
CA TYR A 67 -6.95 3.35 3.38
C TYR A 67 -5.53 3.95 3.56
N LEU A 68 -4.95 3.82 4.74
CA LEU A 68 -3.59 4.31 5.03
C LEU A 68 -2.52 3.67 4.13
N LYS A 69 -2.67 2.39 3.78
CA LYS A 69 -1.77 1.74 2.80
C LYS A 69 -1.87 2.40 1.43
N GLY A 70 -3.06 2.82 1.01
CA GLY A 70 -3.29 3.57 -0.23
C GLY A 70 -2.58 4.93 -0.19
N ASP A 71 -2.81 5.72 0.84
CA ASP A 71 -2.20 7.06 1.01
C ASP A 71 -0.67 7.00 1.04
N VAL A 72 -0.10 6.05 1.79
CA VAL A 72 1.35 5.84 1.82
C VAL A 72 1.89 5.41 0.44
N GLY A 73 1.11 4.64 -0.33
CA GLY A 73 1.44 4.31 -1.71
C GLY A 73 1.54 5.55 -2.60
N THR A 74 0.54 6.43 -2.53
CA THR A 74 0.51 7.71 -3.26
C THR A 74 1.68 8.61 -2.89
N LEU A 75 1.94 8.78 -1.58
CA LEU A 75 3.06 9.61 -1.09
C LEU A 75 4.42 9.09 -1.54
N LYS A 76 4.62 7.77 -1.57
CA LYS A 76 5.85 7.16 -2.10
C LYS A 76 6.02 7.41 -3.59
N GLY A 77 4.92 7.35 -4.36
CA GLY A 77 4.91 7.73 -5.78
C GLY A 77 5.39 9.16 -5.96
N TRP A 78 4.76 10.11 -5.26
CA TRP A 78 5.13 11.53 -5.32
C TRP A 78 6.59 11.79 -4.90
N GLY A 79 7.05 11.14 -3.83
CA GLY A 79 8.45 11.25 -3.39
C GLY A 79 9.44 10.74 -4.44
N THR A 80 9.11 9.64 -5.13
CA THR A 80 9.95 9.08 -6.20
C THR A 80 10.03 10.04 -7.39
N GLU A 81 8.89 10.58 -7.83
CA GLU A 81 8.81 11.56 -8.92
C GLU A 81 9.57 12.85 -8.59
N MET A 82 9.40 13.38 -7.36
CA MET A 82 10.07 14.60 -6.92
C MET A 82 11.60 14.45 -6.88
N VAL A 83 12.11 13.30 -6.40
CA VAL A 83 13.56 13.06 -6.39
C VAL A 83 14.10 12.96 -7.81
N SER A 84 13.43 12.23 -8.71
CA SER A 84 13.86 12.12 -10.11
C SER A 84 13.89 13.49 -10.80
N ARG A 85 12.86 14.32 -10.62
CA ARG A 85 12.84 15.67 -11.22
C ARG A 85 13.91 16.60 -10.67
N SER A 86 14.21 16.50 -9.37
CA SER A 86 15.18 17.38 -8.71
C SER A 86 16.63 17.00 -8.97
N HIS A 87 16.91 15.75 -9.36
CA HIS A 87 18.26 15.23 -9.53
C HIS A 87 18.39 14.30 -10.75
N PRO A 88 18.27 14.84 -11.98
CA PRO A 88 18.38 14.07 -13.21
C PRO A 88 19.73 13.33 -13.36
N GLU A 89 20.77 13.77 -12.67
CA GLU A 89 22.08 13.11 -12.61
C GLU A 89 22.06 11.70 -12.01
N TYR A 90 21.09 11.38 -11.14
CA TYR A 90 21.06 10.06 -10.49
C TYR A 90 20.83 8.92 -11.48
N TYR A 91 19.99 9.13 -12.50
CA TYR A 91 19.66 8.08 -13.47
C TYR A 91 20.36 8.26 -14.81
N THR A 92 20.63 9.49 -15.24
CA THR A 92 21.34 9.74 -16.52
C THR A 92 22.75 9.11 -16.52
N GLY A 93 23.46 9.12 -15.38
CA GLY A 93 24.74 8.44 -15.26
C GLY A 93 24.69 6.92 -15.42
N ALA A 94 23.59 6.27 -15.00
CA ALA A 94 23.38 4.83 -15.18
C ALA A 94 23.12 4.47 -16.65
N ILE A 95 22.49 5.37 -17.40
CA ILE A 95 22.21 5.24 -18.84
C ILE A 95 23.45 5.63 -19.69
N GLY A 96 24.53 6.10 -19.06
CA GLY A 96 25.74 6.52 -19.76
C GLY A 96 25.57 7.88 -20.45
N LEU A 97 24.79 8.78 -19.85
CA LEU A 97 24.60 10.15 -20.31
C LEU A 97 25.39 11.14 -19.46
N LEU A 98 25.86 12.19 -20.09
CA LEU A 98 26.68 13.25 -19.51
C LEU A 98 26.01 14.61 -19.73
N ARG A 99 26.23 15.53 -18.80
CA ARG A 99 25.74 16.93 -18.87
C ARG A 99 24.22 17.00 -19.10
N PRO A 100 23.40 16.34 -18.27
CA PRO A 100 21.96 16.39 -18.42
C PRO A 100 21.46 17.83 -18.23
N ARG A 101 20.50 18.24 -19.05
CA ARG A 101 19.79 19.52 -18.97
C ARG A 101 18.30 19.26 -19.06
N SER A 102 17.59 19.56 -17.98
CA SER A 102 16.13 19.42 -17.93
C SER A 102 15.48 20.39 -18.91
N VAL A 103 14.51 19.88 -19.65
CA VAL A 103 13.66 20.66 -20.56
C VAL A 103 12.27 20.72 -19.95
N SER A 104 11.72 21.92 -19.87
CA SER A 104 10.41 22.12 -19.24
C SER A 104 9.28 21.61 -20.12
N ASN A 105 8.16 21.23 -19.52
CA ASN A 105 6.97 20.83 -20.29
C ASN A 105 6.47 21.96 -21.20
N GLU A 106 6.61 23.22 -20.78
CA GLU A 106 6.27 24.38 -21.63
C GLU A 106 7.11 24.40 -22.91
N GLU A 107 8.43 24.19 -22.79
CA GLU A 107 9.32 24.14 -23.95
C GLU A 107 8.98 22.95 -24.87
N ILE A 108 8.67 21.78 -24.30
CA ILE A 108 8.23 20.61 -25.08
C ILE A 108 6.91 20.90 -25.82
N LEU A 109 5.95 21.55 -25.17
CA LEU A 109 4.67 21.88 -25.79
C LEU A 109 4.84 22.93 -26.91
N ASN A 110 5.73 23.90 -26.75
CA ASN A 110 6.04 24.86 -27.80
C ASN A 110 6.68 24.16 -29.02
N LEU A 111 7.67 23.29 -28.80
CA LEU A 111 8.27 22.50 -29.88
C LEU A 111 7.25 21.57 -30.55
N ALA A 112 6.33 21.00 -29.78
CA ALA A 112 5.27 20.13 -30.29
C ALA A 112 4.25 20.91 -31.12
N ALA A 113 3.87 22.12 -30.71
CA ALA A 113 3.01 23.00 -31.49
C ALA A 113 3.65 23.36 -32.84
N ASP A 114 4.92 23.75 -32.84
CA ASP A 114 5.67 24.01 -34.08
C ASP A 114 5.70 22.76 -34.98
N ALA A 115 5.90 21.57 -34.39
CA ALA A 115 5.89 20.31 -35.12
C ALA A 115 4.52 19.92 -35.68
N LEU A 116 3.44 20.32 -35.02
CA LEU A 116 2.08 20.13 -35.50
C LEU A 116 1.81 21.04 -36.71
N ASP A 117 2.19 22.31 -36.60
CA ASP A 117 2.06 23.29 -37.68
C ASP A 117 2.85 22.87 -38.94
N ASP A 118 4.02 22.27 -38.74
CA ASP A 118 4.86 21.68 -39.79
C ASP A 118 4.31 20.34 -40.34
N GLY A 119 3.27 19.78 -39.74
CA GLY A 119 2.71 18.47 -40.10
C GLY A 119 3.60 17.26 -39.77
N ARG A 120 4.60 17.44 -38.90
CA ARG A 120 5.52 16.36 -38.46
C ARG A 120 4.87 15.42 -37.44
N ILE A 121 3.91 15.92 -36.68
CA ILE A 121 3.08 15.15 -35.75
C ILE A 121 1.58 15.40 -36.00
N THR A 122 0.73 14.54 -35.44
CA THR A 122 -0.73 14.69 -35.45
C THR A 122 -1.25 15.35 -34.18
N GLU A 123 -2.50 15.86 -34.18
CA GLU A 123 -3.17 16.36 -32.97
C GLU A 123 -3.23 15.29 -31.85
N ALA A 124 -3.46 14.02 -32.22
CA ALA A 124 -3.47 12.92 -31.25
C ALA A 124 -2.08 12.67 -30.62
N GLU A 125 -1.00 12.92 -31.35
CA GLU A 125 0.37 12.85 -30.81
C GLU A 125 0.68 14.06 -29.93
N LEU A 126 0.14 15.24 -30.25
CA LEU A 126 0.23 16.43 -29.41
C LEU A 126 -0.47 16.21 -28.05
N ASP A 127 -1.64 15.59 -28.03
CA ASP A 127 -2.37 15.27 -26.79
C ASP A 127 -1.64 14.25 -25.90
N GLN A 128 -0.72 13.47 -26.49
CA GLN A 128 0.07 12.45 -25.79
C GLN A 128 1.37 13.02 -25.23
N ILE A 129 2.03 13.97 -25.89
CA ILE A 129 3.30 14.55 -25.43
C ILE A 129 3.10 15.56 -24.30
N GLY A 130 4.14 15.86 -23.53
CA GLY A 130 4.08 16.77 -22.37
C GLY A 130 3.56 16.11 -21.09
N ARG A 131 3.27 14.79 -21.14
CA ARG A 131 2.81 13.97 -20.01
C ARG A 131 3.91 13.10 -19.39
N ALA A 132 5.13 13.15 -19.93
CA ALA A 132 6.26 12.46 -19.32
C ALA A 132 6.62 13.08 -17.98
N ASP A 133 7.20 12.26 -17.10
CA ASP A 133 7.70 12.75 -15.83
C ASP A 133 8.93 13.63 -16.01
N THR A 134 9.76 13.35 -17.02
CA THR A 134 10.96 14.14 -17.31
C THR A 134 11.41 14.08 -18.77
N TYR A 135 11.81 15.25 -19.30
CA TYR A 135 12.49 15.45 -20.58
C TYR A 135 13.89 16.05 -20.36
N LEU A 136 14.91 15.49 -21.00
CA LEU A 136 16.29 15.92 -20.85
C LEU A 136 17.02 15.97 -22.19
N LYS A 137 17.86 16.97 -22.39
CA LYS A 137 18.97 16.91 -23.35
C LYS A 137 20.24 16.45 -22.63
N ALA A 138 21.02 15.57 -23.25
CA ALA A 138 22.28 15.11 -22.70
C ALA A 138 23.26 14.68 -23.81
N GLN A 139 24.51 14.39 -23.44
CA GLN A 139 25.50 13.83 -24.33
C GLN A 139 25.74 12.36 -24.00
N ARG A 140 25.59 11.48 -24.98
CA ARG A 140 25.91 10.07 -24.81
C ARG A 140 27.41 9.87 -24.56
N LYS A 141 27.79 9.12 -23.54
CA LYS A 141 29.19 8.98 -23.10
C LYS A 141 30.05 8.25 -24.12
N SER A 142 29.49 7.26 -24.83
CA SER A 142 30.25 6.39 -25.75
C SER A 142 30.79 7.13 -26.97
N ASP A 143 30.03 8.07 -27.53
CA ASP A 143 30.35 8.74 -28.80
C ASP A 143 30.14 10.26 -28.78
N ARG A 144 29.73 10.81 -27.64
CA ARG A 144 29.52 12.26 -27.41
C ARG A 144 28.38 12.87 -28.24
N LEU A 145 27.52 12.04 -28.84
CA LEU A 145 26.34 12.50 -29.57
C LEU A 145 25.37 13.21 -28.61
N GLU A 146 24.80 14.34 -29.04
CA GLU A 146 23.67 14.94 -28.33
C GLU A 146 22.40 14.12 -28.58
N VAL A 147 21.73 13.78 -27.49
CA VAL A 147 20.52 12.96 -27.48
C VAL A 147 19.51 13.54 -26.53
N TRP A 148 18.25 13.23 -26.80
CA TRP A 148 17.16 13.41 -25.86
C TRP A 148 16.99 12.17 -25.00
N LEU A 149 16.50 12.36 -23.78
CA LEU A 149 16.01 11.32 -22.90
C LEU A 149 14.59 11.68 -22.47
N VAL A 150 13.67 10.73 -22.62
CA VAL A 150 12.34 10.76 -22.03
C VAL A 150 12.29 9.69 -20.96
N SER A 151 11.87 10.04 -19.75
CA SER A 151 11.77 9.08 -18.67
C SER A 151 10.40 9.08 -18.03
N GLN A 152 9.88 7.86 -17.82
CA GLN A 152 8.73 7.59 -16.97
C GLN A 152 9.21 7.14 -15.59
N VAL A 153 8.69 7.77 -14.54
CA VAL A 153 9.12 7.61 -13.17
C VAL A 153 7.94 7.17 -12.32
N SER A 154 8.07 6.00 -11.70
CA SER A 154 7.05 5.48 -10.78
C SER A 154 7.71 4.69 -9.67
N PHE A 155 7.05 4.54 -8.53
CA PHE A 155 7.53 3.64 -7.48
C PHE A 155 7.68 2.20 -8.01
N SER A 156 6.71 1.75 -8.80
CA SER A 156 6.69 0.44 -9.46
C SER A 156 6.52 0.64 -10.96
N ILE A 157 7.41 0.06 -11.76
CA ILE A 157 7.32 0.07 -13.22
C ILE A 157 6.49 -1.14 -13.70
N TYR A 158 5.45 -0.85 -14.49
CA TYR A 158 4.58 -1.81 -15.16
C TYR A 158 4.73 -1.73 -16.69
N PRO A 159 4.18 -2.69 -17.46
CA PRO A 159 4.32 -2.68 -18.93
C PRO A 159 3.83 -1.38 -19.59
N ASN A 160 2.78 -0.76 -19.05
CA ASN A 160 2.26 0.51 -19.56
C ASN A 160 3.26 1.67 -19.42
N ASP A 161 4.10 1.67 -18.39
CA ASP A 161 5.14 2.70 -18.22
C ASP A 161 6.21 2.58 -19.31
N VAL A 162 6.60 1.35 -19.64
CA VAL A 162 7.57 1.07 -20.71
C VAL A 162 6.99 1.46 -22.07
N THR A 163 5.77 1.02 -22.38
CA THR A 163 5.08 1.37 -23.64
C THR A 163 4.95 2.89 -23.78
N ARG A 164 4.58 3.59 -22.69
CA ARG A 164 4.46 5.04 -22.69
C ARG A 164 5.80 5.73 -22.94
N ALA A 165 6.88 5.28 -22.30
CA ALA A 165 8.22 5.82 -22.53
C ALA A 165 8.65 5.66 -24.01
N ILE A 166 8.40 4.48 -24.60
CA ILE A 166 8.70 4.21 -26.02
C ILE A 166 7.92 5.14 -26.94
N GLU A 167 6.60 5.26 -26.72
CA GLU A 167 5.73 6.05 -27.58
C GLU A 167 6.06 7.54 -27.50
N GLU A 168 6.30 8.06 -26.30
CA GLU A 168 6.72 9.46 -26.14
C GLU A 168 8.10 9.71 -26.74
N ALA A 169 9.05 8.77 -26.63
CA ALA A 169 10.34 8.91 -27.29
C ALA A 169 10.20 8.96 -28.82
N ARG A 170 9.31 8.15 -29.38
CA ARG A 170 8.98 8.15 -30.82
C ARG A 170 8.39 9.50 -31.25
N ILE A 171 7.44 10.04 -30.49
CA ILE A 171 6.81 11.35 -30.77
C ILE A 171 7.84 12.47 -30.65
N LEU A 172 8.64 12.49 -29.57
CA LEU A 172 9.68 13.50 -29.40
C LEU A 172 10.74 13.44 -30.51
N GLY A 173 11.02 12.25 -31.04
CA GLY A 173 11.91 12.08 -32.20
C GLY A 173 11.37 12.76 -33.45
N LYS A 174 10.06 12.70 -33.69
CA LYS A 174 9.39 13.46 -34.77
C LYS A 174 9.44 14.98 -34.54
N ILE A 175 9.26 15.40 -33.29
CA ILE A 175 9.26 16.82 -32.89
C ILE A 175 10.65 17.44 -33.02
N THR A 176 11.71 16.70 -32.70
CA THR A 176 13.06 17.25 -32.61
C THR A 176 13.92 16.91 -33.82
N GLY A 177 13.60 15.82 -34.54
CA GLY A 177 14.47 15.24 -35.55
C GLY A 177 15.75 14.63 -34.97
N GLU A 178 15.85 14.51 -33.65
CA GLU A 178 17.04 14.04 -32.93
C GLU A 178 16.82 12.62 -32.39
N THR A 179 17.92 11.96 -31.98
CA THR A 179 17.84 10.66 -31.32
C THR A 179 17.28 10.82 -29.92
N VAL A 180 16.28 10.00 -29.57
CA VAL A 180 15.64 10.02 -28.24
C VAL A 180 15.76 8.64 -27.61
N ILE A 181 16.22 8.61 -26.36
CA ILE A 181 16.31 7.40 -25.54
C ILE A 181 15.06 7.35 -24.66
N PRO A 182 14.21 6.31 -24.76
CA PRO A 182 13.19 6.04 -23.76
C PRO A 182 13.83 5.43 -22.51
N ALA A 183 13.35 5.76 -21.32
CA ALA A 183 13.78 5.10 -20.08
C ALA A 183 12.64 5.00 -19.06
N VAL A 184 12.76 4.05 -18.15
CA VAL A 184 11.87 3.89 -17.00
C VAL A 184 12.69 3.90 -15.72
N ALA A 185 12.18 4.54 -14.67
CA ALA A 185 12.89 4.63 -13.41
C ALA A 185 11.95 4.42 -12.21
N GLY A 186 12.39 3.65 -11.23
CA GLY A 186 11.56 3.31 -10.08
C GLY A 186 12.25 2.42 -9.06
N GLU A 187 11.59 2.12 -7.93
CA GLU A 187 12.18 1.23 -6.92
C GLU A 187 12.14 -0.23 -7.35
N ARG A 188 11.14 -0.60 -8.15
CA ARG A 188 10.93 -1.95 -8.65
C ARG A 188 10.31 -1.96 -10.03
N ILE A 189 10.52 -3.06 -10.75
CA ILE A 189 9.93 -3.35 -12.05
C ILE A 189 9.25 -4.71 -11.99
N THR A 190 8.07 -4.86 -12.59
CA THR A 190 7.42 -6.19 -12.69
C THR A 190 8.14 -7.06 -13.71
N ALA A 191 7.98 -8.39 -13.62
CA ALA A 191 8.63 -9.32 -14.54
C ALA A 191 8.25 -9.05 -16.00
N ASP A 192 6.96 -8.84 -16.28
CA ASP A 192 6.46 -8.54 -17.63
C ASP A 192 7.03 -7.21 -18.16
N ALA A 193 7.14 -6.19 -17.28
CA ALA A 193 7.72 -4.91 -17.65
C ALA A 193 9.23 -5.02 -17.92
N SER A 194 9.96 -5.84 -17.15
CA SER A 194 11.39 -6.10 -17.37
C SER A 194 11.60 -6.74 -18.72
N GLY A 195 10.84 -7.80 -19.03
CA GLY A 195 10.93 -8.47 -20.34
C GLY A 195 10.61 -7.52 -21.50
N LEU A 196 9.59 -6.66 -21.36
CA LEU A 196 9.24 -5.66 -22.37
C LEU A 196 10.32 -4.58 -22.53
N ALA A 197 10.92 -4.13 -21.42
CA ALA A 197 11.97 -3.13 -21.45
C ALA A 197 13.24 -3.67 -22.11
N GLU A 198 13.66 -4.89 -21.74
CA GLU A 198 14.80 -5.60 -22.32
C GLU A 198 14.62 -5.85 -23.82
N SER A 199 13.43 -6.28 -24.25
CA SER A 199 13.17 -6.56 -25.67
C SER A 199 13.14 -5.31 -26.56
N ASN A 200 13.07 -4.11 -25.97
CA ASN A 200 12.98 -2.84 -26.68
C ASN A 200 14.13 -1.88 -26.33
N ASP A 201 15.21 -2.38 -25.70
CA ASP A 201 16.37 -1.60 -25.28
C ASP A 201 16.02 -0.36 -24.42
N VAL A 202 14.97 -0.46 -23.60
CA VAL A 202 14.55 0.60 -22.68
C VAL A 202 15.28 0.42 -21.35
N PRO A 203 16.20 1.32 -20.95
CA PRO A 203 16.90 1.19 -19.68
C PRO A 203 15.94 1.34 -18.50
N PHE A 204 16.01 0.39 -17.56
CA PHE A 204 15.41 0.53 -16.24
C PHE A 204 16.46 1.04 -15.24
N VAL A 205 16.16 2.15 -14.56
CA VAL A 205 17.01 2.67 -13.49
C VAL A 205 16.33 2.51 -12.14
N ARG A 206 16.98 1.74 -11.26
CA ARG A 206 16.51 1.54 -9.90
C ARG A 206 16.79 2.76 -9.02
N ILE A 207 15.75 3.31 -8.40
CA ILE A 207 15.82 4.45 -7.47
C ILE A 207 15.33 3.99 -6.09
N ARG A 208 16.12 4.16 -5.03
CA ARG A 208 15.73 3.78 -3.67
C ARG A 208 16.07 4.87 -2.66
N ASN A 209 15.10 5.31 -1.86
CA ASN A 209 15.28 6.38 -0.85
C ASN A 209 15.94 7.65 -1.42
N GLY A 210 15.67 7.98 -2.68
CA GLY A 210 16.27 9.10 -3.38
C GLY A 210 17.76 9.00 -3.68
N ASN A 211 18.36 7.82 -3.52
CA ASN A 211 19.74 7.51 -3.90
C ASN A 211 19.78 6.44 -5.00
N ARG A 212 20.76 6.54 -5.90
CA ARG A 212 21.10 5.48 -6.85
C ARG A 212 21.68 4.29 -6.07
N LEU A 213 21.15 3.10 -6.31
CA LEU A 213 21.87 1.86 -6.04
C LEU A 213 22.66 1.48 -7.29
N MET A 214 23.99 1.45 -7.18
CA MET A 214 24.81 0.66 -8.10
C MET A 214 24.76 -0.78 -7.57
N GLU A 215 24.04 -1.66 -8.26
CA GLU A 215 24.35 -3.09 -8.25
C GLU A 215 25.27 -3.38 -9.44
#